data_AF-A0A1G3L4D8-F1
#
_entry.id   AF-A0A1G3L4D8-F1
#
_cell.length_a   1.000
_cell.length_b   1.000
_cell.length_c   1.000
_cell.angle_alpha   90.00
_cell.angle_beta   90.00
_cell.angle_gamma   90.00
#
_symmetry.space_group_name_H-M   'P 1'
#
loop_
_entity.id
_entity.type
_entity.pdbx_description
1 polymer ?
#
loop_
_entity_poly.entity_id
_entity_poly.type
_entity_poly.pdbx_seq_one_letter_code
_entity_poly.pdbx_strand_id
1 'polypeptide(L)'
;MEMFFHPGVPAFMTTYRLEGKLIALGFLDESDQGLSSVYFIYGDSYQSRSLGTYSVLRECALVKEMGLAYYYLGYWVPGNSRMEYKHRFRPRELYKWNENLWCEEF
;
A
#
# COMPACT_ATOMS: atom_id res chain seq x y z
N MET A 1 6.51 -35.70 -1.39
CA MET A 1 7.52 -34.69 -1.05
C MET A 1 6.74 -33.50 -0.52
N GLU A 2 6.94 -33.14 0.74
CA GLU A 2 6.30 -31.95 1.31
C GLU A 2 6.87 -30.71 0.60
N MET A 3 5.99 -29.80 0.18
CA MET A 3 6.40 -28.60 -0.54
C MET A 3 6.98 -27.60 0.46
N PHE A 4 8.19 -27.10 0.22
CA PHE A 4 8.83 -26.14 1.14
C PHE A 4 8.15 -24.75 1.15
N PHE A 5 7.48 -24.39 0.05
CA PHE A 5 6.82 -23.10 -0.11
C PHE A 5 5.32 -23.24 0.06
N HIS A 6 4.76 -22.46 0.98
CA HIS A 6 3.32 -22.40 1.20
C HIS A 6 2.83 -20.96 1.02
N PRO A 7 1.68 -20.74 0.35
CA PRO A 7 1.06 -19.43 0.36
C PRO A 7 0.69 -19.06 1.80
N GLY A 8 1.12 -17.88 2.24
CA GLY A 8 0.84 -17.39 3.59
C GLY A 8 -0.57 -16.80 3.70
N VAL A 9 -0.91 -15.90 2.77
CA VAL A 9 -2.18 -15.16 2.70
C VAL A 9 -2.62 -15.02 1.24
N PRO A 10 -3.91 -14.74 0.96
CA PRO A 10 -4.33 -14.32 -0.36
C PRO A 10 -3.58 -13.04 -0.77
N ALA A 11 -3.15 -12.99 -2.02
CA ALA A 11 -2.38 -11.87 -2.53
C ALA A 11 -2.90 -11.40 -3.89
N PHE A 12 -2.89 -10.08 -4.09
CA PHE A 12 -3.25 -9.45 -5.36
C PHE A 12 -2.04 -8.80 -6.01
N MET A 13 -2.01 -8.83 -7.34
CA MET A 13 -1.10 -8.03 -8.14
C MET A 13 -1.90 -6.95 -8.86
N THR A 14 -1.60 -5.69 -8.61
CA THR A 14 -2.17 -4.56 -9.35
C THR A 14 -1.29 -4.21 -10.53
N THR A 15 -1.87 -3.86 -11.67
CA THR A 15 -1.13 -3.44 -12.86
C THR A 15 -1.63 -2.10 -13.37
N TYR A 16 -0.69 -1.23 -13.73
CA TYR A 16 -0.96 0.11 -14.19
C TYR A 16 -0.44 0.27 -15.61
N ARG A 17 -1.32 0.62 -16.53
CA ARG A 17 -0.99 0.73 -17.96
C ARG A 17 -1.27 2.14 -18.49
N LEU A 18 -0.36 2.64 -19.30
CA LEU A 18 -0.51 3.86 -20.07
C LEU A 18 -0.35 3.49 -21.54
N GLU A 19 -1.39 3.75 -22.34
CA GLU A 19 -1.41 3.41 -23.78
C GLU A 19 -1.03 1.94 -24.04
N GLY A 20 -1.56 1.04 -23.21
CA GLY A 20 -1.29 -0.40 -23.28
C GLY A 20 0.05 -0.85 -22.67
N LYS A 21 1.01 0.05 -22.44
CA LYS A 21 2.30 -0.27 -21.82
C LYS A 21 2.18 -0.39 -20.30
N LEU A 22 2.76 -1.46 -19.72
CA LEU A 22 2.88 -1.60 -18.27
C LEU A 22 3.90 -0.58 -17.74
N ILE A 23 3.48 0.28 -16.81
CA ILE A 23 4.31 1.35 -16.25
C ILE A 23 4.55 1.22 -14.75
N ALA A 24 3.66 0.49 -14.05
CA ALA A 24 3.81 0.15 -12.64
C ALA A 24 3.05 -1.13 -12.30
N LEU A 25 3.44 -1.74 -11.19
CA LEU A 25 2.76 -2.86 -10.57
C LEU A 25 2.86 -2.78 -9.05
N GLY A 26 1.86 -3.30 -8.36
CA GLY A 26 1.84 -3.40 -6.91
C GLY A 26 1.52 -4.83 -6.46
N PHE A 27 1.93 -5.15 -5.24
CA PHE A 27 1.59 -6.39 -4.57
C PHE A 27 0.89 -6.06 -3.26
N LEU A 28 -0.25 -6.71 -3.05
CA LEU A 28 -1.10 -6.53 -1.89
C LEU A 28 -1.30 -7.88 -1.20
N ASP A 29 -1.22 -7.88 0.13
CA ASP A 29 -1.64 -9.01 0.96
C ASP A 29 -3.02 -8.71 1.55
N GLU A 30 -3.90 -9.70 1.54
CA GLU A 30 -5.25 -9.62 2.12
C GLU A 30 -5.28 -10.17 3.55
N SER A 31 -6.05 -9.50 4.40
CA SER A 31 -6.37 -9.95 5.75
C SER A 31 -7.87 -9.81 6.00
N ASP A 32 -8.36 -10.41 7.09
CA ASP A 32 -9.77 -10.36 7.48
C ASP A 32 -10.31 -8.94 7.68
N GLN A 33 -9.45 -7.94 7.87
CA GLN A 33 -9.85 -6.56 8.20
C GLN A 33 -9.31 -5.50 7.23
N GLY A 34 -8.42 -5.87 6.30
CA GLY A 34 -7.79 -4.88 5.43
C GLY A 34 -6.86 -5.44 4.37
N LEU A 35 -6.41 -4.55 3.48
CA LEU A 35 -5.38 -4.83 2.48
C LEU A 35 -4.07 -4.14 2.87
N SER A 36 -2.95 -4.84 2.68
CA SER A 36 -1.61 -4.35 2.97
C SER A 36 -0.78 -4.19 1.72
N SER A 37 -0.27 -2.98 1.47
CA SER A 37 0.68 -2.76 0.37
C SER A 37 2.05 -3.29 0.74
N VAL A 38 2.51 -4.30 0.01
CA VAL A 38 3.80 -4.94 0.25
C VAL A 38 4.89 -4.29 -0.59
N TYR A 39 4.67 -4.24 -1.90
CA TYR A 39 5.61 -3.65 -2.85
C TYR A 39 4.87 -2.83 -3.90
N PHE A 40 5.49 -1.73 -4.30
CA PHE A 40 5.04 -0.94 -5.43
C PHE A 40 6.25 -0.55 -6.29
N ILE A 41 6.21 -0.93 -7.56
CA ILE A 41 7.33 -0.83 -8.49
C ILE A 41 6.84 -0.08 -9.72
N TYR A 42 7.60 0.90 -10.18
CA TYR A 42 7.30 1.67 -11.38
C TYR A 42 8.57 2.11 -12.09
N GLY A 43 8.46 2.40 -13.40
CA GLY A 43 9.61 2.84 -14.18
C GLY A 43 10.04 4.28 -13.87
N ASP A 44 11.34 4.53 -13.85
CA ASP A 44 11.93 5.85 -13.53
C ASP A 44 11.43 6.98 -14.45
N SER A 45 11.16 6.66 -15.71
CA SER A 45 10.59 7.62 -16.68
C SER A 45 9.19 8.14 -16.31
N TYR A 46 8.56 7.55 -15.29
CA TYR A 46 7.23 7.91 -14.81
C TYR A 46 7.23 8.55 -13.41
N GLN A 47 8.40 8.91 -12.86
CA GLN A 47 8.51 9.52 -11.52
C GLN A 47 7.65 10.78 -11.33
N SER A 48 7.50 11.61 -12.38
CA SER A 48 6.69 12.83 -12.34
C SER A 48 5.18 12.58 -12.23
N ARG A 49 4.72 11.33 -12.37
CA ARG A 49 3.29 10.98 -12.39
C ARG A 49 2.71 10.62 -11.03
N SER A 50 3.51 10.65 -9.96
CA SER A 50 3.06 10.33 -8.60
C SER A 50 2.37 8.97 -8.48
N LEU A 51 2.89 7.95 -9.17
CA LEU A 51 2.25 6.63 -9.28
C LEU A 51 2.04 5.94 -7.93
N GLY A 52 2.92 6.16 -6.95
CA GLY A 52 2.72 5.67 -5.59
C GLY A 52 1.45 6.24 -4.94
N THR A 53 1.28 7.56 -5.00
CA THR A 53 0.05 8.24 -4.52
C THR A 53 -1.19 7.73 -5.26
N TYR A 54 -1.09 7.54 -6.58
CA TYR A 54 -2.20 6.99 -7.35
C TYR A 54 -2.56 5.56 -6.91
N SER A 55 -1.55 4.72 -6.62
CA SER A 55 -1.75 3.37 -6.10
C SER A 55 -2.50 3.39 -4.78
N VAL A 56 -2.11 4.27 -3.85
CA VAL A 56 -2.82 4.44 -2.57
C VAL A 56 -4.30 4.73 -2.78
N LEU A 57 -4.64 5.66 -3.66
CA LEU A 57 -6.05 6.00 -3.92
C LEU A 57 -6.84 4.82 -4.51
N ARG A 58 -6.21 4.06 -5.41
CA ARG A 58 -6.82 2.85 -6.01
C ARG A 58 -7.01 1.75 -4.98
N GLU A 59 -6.05 1.57 -4.10
CA GLU A 59 -6.08 0.55 -3.05
C GLU A 59 -7.09 0.91 -1.97
N CYS A 60 -7.21 2.18 -1.57
CA CYS A 60 -8.29 2.64 -0.71
C CYS A 60 -9.68 2.40 -1.32
N ALA A 61 -9.83 2.64 -2.64
CA ALA A 61 -11.08 2.35 -3.33
C ALA A 61 -11.39 0.84 -3.32
N LEU A 62 -10.38 -0.01 -3.54
CA LEU A 62 -10.52 -1.46 -3.48
C LEU A 62 -10.90 -1.95 -2.08
N VAL A 63 -10.26 -1.45 -1.02
CA VAL A 63 -10.61 -1.75 0.37
C VAL A 63 -12.09 -1.46 0.62
N LYS A 64 -12.58 -0.31 0.14
CA LYS A 64 -14.00 0.06 0.24
C LYS A 64 -14.92 -0.86 -0.56
N GLU A 65 -14.55 -1.22 -1.78
CA GLU A 65 -15.30 -2.15 -2.63
C GLU A 65 -15.39 -3.55 -2.00
N MET A 66 -14.34 -3.99 -1.31
CA MET A 66 -14.30 -5.26 -0.58
C MET A 66 -15.02 -5.22 0.78
N GLY A 67 -15.47 -4.04 1.23
CA GLY A 67 -16.11 -3.87 2.54
C GLY A 67 -15.14 -4.03 3.72
N LEU A 68 -13.84 -3.84 3.50
CA LEU A 68 -12.80 -3.93 4.51
C LEU A 68 -12.68 -2.60 5.27
N ALA A 69 -12.26 -2.67 6.53
CA ALA A 69 -12.17 -1.50 7.41
C ALA A 69 -10.86 -0.72 7.22
N TYR A 70 -9.76 -1.43 6.90
CA TYR A 70 -8.43 -0.85 6.95
C TYR A 70 -7.65 -1.00 5.63
N TYR A 71 -6.83 0.00 5.38
CA TYR A 71 -5.78 -0.04 4.36
C TYR A 71 -4.43 0.20 5.04
N TYR A 72 -3.54 -0.81 4.97
CA TYR A 72 -2.20 -0.74 5.53
C TYR A 72 -1.22 -0.25 4.46
N LEU A 73 -1.00 1.07 4.42
CA LEU A 73 -0.02 1.73 3.53
C LEU A 73 1.45 1.39 3.87
N GLY A 74 1.68 0.58 4.89
CA GLY A 74 2.97 0.20 5.42
C GLY A 74 3.67 1.34 6.19
N TYR A 75 4.92 1.09 6.59
CA TYR A 75 5.67 2.02 7.43
C TYR A 75 5.82 3.42 6.83
N TRP A 76 5.88 4.40 7.70
CA TRP A 76 6.34 5.76 7.43
C TRP A 76 7.52 6.06 8.34
N VAL A 77 8.62 6.55 7.76
CA VAL A 77 9.80 7.00 8.49
C VAL A 77 9.88 8.51 8.35
N PRO A 78 9.71 9.29 9.44
CA PRO A 78 9.80 10.74 9.40
C PRO A 78 11.12 11.22 8.79
N GLY A 79 11.06 12.17 7.86
CA GLY A 79 12.24 12.72 7.19
C GLY A 79 12.75 11.91 5.99
N ASN A 80 12.17 10.73 5.71
CA ASN A 80 12.48 10.00 4.49
C ASN A 80 11.66 10.55 3.32
N SER A 81 12.31 11.26 2.40
CA SER A 81 11.68 11.90 1.24
C SER A 81 10.84 10.96 0.37
N ARG A 82 11.18 9.66 0.31
CA ARG A 82 10.42 8.65 -0.45
C ARG A 82 9.17 8.18 0.28
N MET A 83 9.03 8.44 1.58
CA MET A 83 7.92 7.98 2.42
C MET A 83 7.05 9.12 2.94
N GLU A 84 7.53 10.37 2.88
CA GLU A 84 6.79 11.55 3.32
C GLU A 84 5.38 11.64 2.73
N TYR A 85 5.18 11.16 1.50
CA TYR A 85 3.86 11.17 0.89
C TYR A 85 2.81 10.38 1.68
N LYS A 86 3.21 9.29 2.35
CA LYS A 86 2.32 8.43 3.16
C LYS A 86 1.74 9.18 4.34
N HIS A 87 2.48 10.15 4.87
CA HIS A 87 2.03 10.94 6.01
C HIS A 87 0.83 11.85 5.65
N ARG A 88 0.52 12.06 4.38
CA ARG A 88 -0.52 13.00 3.94
C ARG A 88 -1.92 12.40 3.85
N PHE A 89 -2.07 11.08 3.93
CA PHE A 89 -3.38 10.43 3.84
C PHE A 89 -4.10 10.46 5.19
N ARG A 90 -5.39 10.81 5.17
CA ARG A 90 -6.30 10.92 6.33
C ARG A 90 -7.71 10.41 5.95
N PRO A 91 -8.51 9.94 6.92
CA PRO A 91 -8.14 9.68 8.31
C PRO A 91 -7.13 8.54 8.42
N ARG A 92 -6.34 8.49 9.50
CA ARG A 92 -5.35 7.43 9.71
C ARG A 92 -5.18 7.06 11.18
N GLU A 93 -4.60 5.88 11.37
CA GLU A 93 -4.02 5.44 12.64
C GLU A 93 -2.50 5.33 12.48
N LEU A 94 -1.75 5.91 13.43
CA LEU A 94 -0.30 5.82 13.47
C LEU A 94 0.16 5.19 14.78
N TYR A 95 0.94 4.11 14.68
CA TYR A 95 1.60 3.53 15.84
C TYR A 95 2.89 4.28 16.17
N LYS A 96 2.94 4.89 17.36
CA LYS A 96 4.14 5.54 17.87
C LYS A 96 4.94 4.57 18.71
N TRP A 97 5.97 3.96 18.12
CA TRP A 97 6.82 2.95 18.76
C TRP A 97 7.41 3.38 20.11
N ASN A 98 7.90 4.62 20.23
CA ASN A 98 8.52 5.11 21.47
C ASN A 98 7.52 5.33 22.61
N GLU A 99 6.24 5.53 22.28
CA GLU A 99 5.16 5.79 23.24
C GLU A 99 4.28 4.54 23.45
N ASN A 100 4.50 3.47 22.66
CA ASN A 100 3.74 2.22 22.66
C ASN A 100 2.22 2.44 22.56
N LEU A 101 1.79 3.37 21.68
CA LEU A 101 0.39 3.76 21.53
C LEU A 101 0.00 4.02 20.08
N TRP A 102 -1.29 3.81 19.80
CA TRP A 102 -1.94 4.21 18.56
C TRP A 102 -2.49 5.63 18.68
N CYS A 103 -2.21 6.47 17.67
CA CYS A 103 -2.81 7.78 17.51
C CYS A 103 -3.76 7.79 16.33
N GLU A 104 -5.00 8.22 16.55
CA GLU A 104 -5.96 8.53 15.51
C GLU A 104 -5.81 9.99 15.07
N GLU A 105 -5.73 10.21 13.76
CA GLU A 105 -5.68 11.54 13.17
C GLU A 105 -6.73 11.63 12.05
N PHE A 106 -7.69 12.53 12.21
CA PHE A 106 -8.80 12.77 11.29
C PHE A 106 -8.51 13.91 10.32
#